data_AF-A0A661U5Y1-F1
#
_entry.id   AF-A0A661U5Y1-F1
#
_cell.length_a   1.000
_cell.length_b   1.000
_cell.length_c   1.000
_cell.angle_alpha   90.00
_cell.angle_beta   90.00
_cell.angle_gamma   90.00
#
_symmetry.space_group_name_H-M   'P 1'
#
loop_
_entity.id
_entity.type
_entity.pdbx_description
1 polymer ?
#
loop_
_entity_poly.entity_id
_entity_poly.type
_entity_poly.pdbx_seq_one_letter_code
_entity_poly.pdbx_strand_id
1 'polypeptide(L)'
;MKGRLRIYERGQCIRDEPLNSLVENFLRMMRASLLSQNNLETGHDTLKTIDGADIDAPDTHTDHPYFEWWWDGAEELRGIVLGTGTTPVSISDFKLESIIEHGDTPGKLWYGHHIVGEKNRFDDFIVSPMKVEWSAKRIIENRTTSDITANEVGIYAIKYSNANDKDYTVMILRDVLTAPLTIQAGRTIEVEVLFWIEV
;
A
#
# COMPACT_ATOMS: atom_id res chain seq x y z
N MET A 1 -7.50 -7.92 -13.05
CA MET A 1 -6.59 -6.82 -12.69
C MET A 1 -5.19 -7.38 -12.67
N LYS A 2 -4.24 -6.73 -13.33
CA LYS A 2 -2.82 -7.09 -13.32
C LYS A 2 -2.05 -6.04 -12.51
N GLY A 3 -0.90 -6.41 -11.96
CA GLY A 3 -0.05 -5.48 -11.23
C GLY A 3 1.44 -5.73 -11.45
N ARG A 4 2.26 -4.70 -11.25
CA ARG A 4 3.73 -4.79 -11.23
C ARG A 4 4.29 -3.93 -10.10
N LEU A 5 5.37 -4.43 -9.52
CA LEU A 5 6.26 -3.69 -8.63
C LEU A 5 7.46 -3.23 -9.45
N ARG A 6 7.75 -1.93 -9.43
CA ARG A 6 8.97 -1.38 -9.99
C ARG A 6 9.74 -0.64 -8.92
N ILE A 7 11.06 -0.82 -8.92
CA ILE A 7 11.95 -0.13 -7.99
C ILE A 7 12.99 0.59 -8.81
N TYR A 8 13.15 1.88 -8.53
CA TYR A 8 14.09 2.74 -9.19
C TYR A 8 15.16 3.20 -8.21
N GLU A 9 16.39 3.24 -8.67
CA GLU A 9 17.50 3.92 -8.00
C GLU A 9 18.09 4.92 -8.98
N ARG A 10 18.19 6.20 -8.56
CA ARG A 10 18.71 7.29 -9.41
C ARG A 10 18.02 7.38 -10.78
N GLY A 11 16.71 7.15 -10.82
CA GLY A 11 15.88 7.19 -12.04
C GLY A 11 16.04 5.97 -12.96
N GLN A 12 16.86 4.99 -12.61
CA GLN A 12 16.96 3.74 -13.36
C GLN A 12 16.14 2.65 -12.68
N CYS A 13 15.31 1.95 -13.46
CA CYS A 13 14.58 0.78 -12.96
C CYS A 13 15.57 -0.35 -12.67
N ILE A 14 15.77 -0.66 -11.39
CA ILE A 14 16.66 -1.73 -10.92
C ILE A 14 15.90 -3.04 -10.67
N ARG A 15 14.58 -2.98 -10.58
CA ARG A 15 13.71 -4.14 -10.42
C ARG A 15 12.37 -3.89 -11.08
N ASP A 16 11.90 -4.87 -11.83
CA ASP A 16 10.56 -4.89 -12.39
C ASP A 16 10.00 -6.32 -12.33
N GLU A 17 9.07 -6.55 -11.40
CA GLU A 17 8.50 -7.88 -11.16
C GLU A 17 6.97 -7.86 -11.10
N PRO A 18 6.29 -8.99 -11.44
CA PRO A 18 4.85 -9.10 -11.29
C PRO A 18 4.44 -8.91 -9.84
N LEU A 19 3.32 -8.22 -9.64
CA LEU A 19 2.69 -8.04 -8.34
C LEU A 19 1.49 -8.98 -8.27
N ASN A 20 1.56 -9.98 -7.39
CA ASN A 20 0.69 -11.15 -7.48
C ASN A 20 -0.48 -11.14 -6.50
N SER A 21 -0.42 -10.30 -5.47
CA SER A 21 -1.15 -10.57 -4.23
C SER A 21 -1.85 -9.33 -3.67
N LEU A 22 -3.03 -9.04 -4.21
CA LEU A 22 -4.03 -8.25 -3.49
C LEU A 22 -4.65 -9.14 -2.42
N VAL A 23 -4.66 -8.68 -1.17
CA VAL A 23 -5.20 -9.48 -0.05
C VAL A 23 -6.71 -9.28 0.08
N GLU A 24 -7.35 -10.14 0.87
CA GLU A 24 -8.80 -10.21 1.07
C GLU A 24 -9.42 -8.85 1.42
N ASN A 25 -8.75 -8.07 2.26
CA ASN A 25 -9.16 -6.70 2.61
C ASN A 25 -9.43 -5.84 1.37
N PHE A 26 -8.60 -5.92 0.31
CA PHE A 26 -8.83 -5.15 -0.91
C PHE A 26 -10.17 -5.49 -1.57
N LEU A 27 -10.49 -6.78 -1.69
CA LEU A 27 -11.75 -7.21 -2.31
C LEU A 27 -12.95 -6.86 -1.43
N ARG A 28 -12.83 -7.01 -0.12
CA ARG A 28 -13.88 -6.61 0.84
C ARG A 28 -14.14 -5.11 0.79
N MET A 29 -13.09 -4.31 0.68
CA MET A 29 -13.18 -2.85 0.52
C MET A 29 -13.87 -2.47 -0.80
N MET A 30 -13.46 -3.08 -1.92
CA MET A 30 -14.09 -2.85 -3.21
C MET A 30 -15.57 -3.26 -3.20
N ARG A 31 -15.89 -4.43 -2.63
CA ARG A 31 -17.27 -4.91 -2.47
C ARG A 31 -18.09 -3.95 -1.62
N ALA A 32 -17.56 -3.51 -0.48
CA ALA A 32 -18.20 -2.54 0.39
C ALA A 32 -18.55 -1.23 -0.34
N SER A 33 -17.63 -0.69 -1.17
CA SER A 33 -17.90 0.52 -1.97
C SER A 33 -18.95 0.31 -3.07
N LEU A 34 -19.08 -0.90 -3.61
CA LEU A 34 -20.10 -1.22 -4.62
C LEU A 34 -21.48 -1.47 -4.00
N LEU A 35 -21.52 -1.89 -2.73
CA LEU A 35 -22.74 -2.20 -2.00
C LEU A 35 -23.29 -1.03 -1.19
N SER A 36 -22.54 0.06 -0.99
CA SER A 36 -22.98 1.20 -0.20
C SER A 36 -24.19 1.89 -0.85
N GLN A 37 -25.39 1.41 -0.54
CA GLN A 37 -26.66 2.10 -0.73
C GLN A 37 -27.15 2.62 0.61
N ASN A 38 -27.68 3.85 0.59
CA ASN A 38 -28.29 4.57 1.71
C ASN A 38 -28.99 3.65 2.74
N ASN A 39 -28.33 3.41 3.88
CA ASN A 39 -28.91 2.84 5.11
C ASN A 39 -29.29 1.34 5.12
N LEU A 40 -28.55 0.45 4.44
CA LEU A 40 -28.71 -0.99 4.68
C LEU A 40 -27.79 -1.49 5.81
N GLU A 41 -28.31 -1.47 7.03
CA GLU A 41 -27.70 -1.96 8.30
C GLU A 41 -27.35 -3.47 8.32
N THR A 42 -27.39 -4.19 7.20
CA THR A 42 -27.39 -5.67 7.22
C THR A 42 -26.46 -6.35 6.20
N GLY A 43 -25.40 -5.67 5.76
CA GLY A 43 -24.46 -6.22 4.76
C GLY A 43 -22.99 -5.85 4.96
N HIS A 44 -22.55 -5.67 6.21
CA HIS A 44 -21.18 -5.25 6.52
C HIS A 44 -20.19 -6.37 6.18
N ASP A 45 -19.23 -6.07 5.30
CA ASP A 45 -18.00 -6.84 5.22
C ASP A 45 -17.14 -6.50 6.45
N THR A 46 -16.36 -7.47 6.91
CA THR A 46 -15.41 -7.26 8.00
C THR A 46 -14.00 -7.13 7.43
N LEU A 47 -13.33 -6.00 7.69
CA LEU A 47 -11.92 -5.83 7.40
C LEU A 47 -11.08 -6.23 8.62
N LYS A 48 -9.88 -6.74 8.38
CA LYS A 48 -8.90 -7.01 9.43
C LYS A 48 -7.87 -5.89 9.46
N THR A 49 -7.74 -5.22 10.58
CA THR A 49 -6.74 -4.16 10.82
C THR A 49 -5.37 -4.77 11.06
N ILE A 50 -4.31 -3.96 10.94
CA ILE A 50 -2.92 -4.42 11.14
C ILE A 50 -2.63 -4.93 12.58
N ASP A 51 -3.43 -4.53 13.57
CA ASP A 51 -3.37 -5.06 14.95
C ASP A 51 -4.21 -6.34 15.14
N GLY A 52 -4.90 -6.79 14.09
CA GLY A 52 -5.69 -8.03 14.04
C GLY A 52 -7.16 -7.87 14.44
N ALA A 53 -7.59 -6.65 14.79
CA ALA A 53 -8.99 -6.38 15.09
C ALA A 53 -9.88 -6.49 13.83
N ASP A 54 -11.13 -6.84 14.06
CA ASP A 54 -12.17 -6.91 13.05
C ASP A 54 -12.97 -5.60 13.08
N ILE A 55 -13.15 -4.97 11.92
CA ILE A 55 -13.90 -3.72 11.78
C ILE A 55 -14.89 -3.80 10.61
N ASP A 56 -16.02 -3.11 10.73
CA ASP A 56 -17.05 -3.13 9.69
C ASP A 56 -16.72 -2.20 8.51
N ALA A 57 -17.12 -2.64 7.30
CA ALA A 57 -17.09 -1.90 6.05
C ALA A 57 -18.36 -2.17 5.21
N PRO A 58 -18.94 -1.14 4.56
CA PRO A 58 -18.54 0.26 4.62
C PRO A 58 -18.99 0.89 5.94
N ASP A 59 -18.22 1.84 6.42
CA ASP A 59 -18.65 2.79 7.44
C ASP A 59 -18.91 4.11 6.73
N THR A 60 -20.05 4.72 6.99
CA THR A 60 -20.51 5.91 6.27
C THR A 60 -19.73 7.12 6.76
N HIS A 61 -18.58 7.42 6.16
CA HIS A 61 -17.92 8.73 6.33
C HIS A 61 -18.46 9.72 5.29
N THR A 62 -18.98 10.86 5.75
CA THR A 62 -19.58 11.89 4.88
C THR A 62 -18.54 12.78 4.21
N ASP A 63 -17.39 12.98 4.87
CA ASP A 63 -16.40 14.00 4.49
C ASP A 63 -15.03 13.45 4.04
N HIS A 64 -14.86 12.12 4.01
CA HIS A 64 -13.60 11.46 3.63
C HIS A 64 -13.87 10.35 2.62
N PRO A 65 -12.94 10.06 1.69
CA PRO A 65 -13.05 8.88 0.86
C PRO A 65 -13.10 7.64 1.78
N TYR A 66 -13.80 6.59 1.34
CA TYR A 66 -13.86 5.34 2.12
C TYR A 66 -12.47 4.81 2.48
N PHE A 67 -11.48 5.08 1.63
CA PHE A 67 -10.10 4.63 1.79
C PHE A 67 -9.11 5.70 1.34
N GLU A 68 -8.09 5.92 2.17
CA GLU A 68 -6.98 6.80 1.85
C GLU A 68 -5.66 6.12 2.16
N TRP A 69 -4.84 5.97 1.13
CA TRP A 69 -3.52 5.37 1.21
C TRP A 69 -2.43 6.37 0.82
N TRP A 70 -2.85 7.58 0.42
CA TRP A 70 -1.99 8.72 0.16
C TRP A 70 -1.80 9.52 1.44
N TRP A 71 -0.59 10.05 1.65
CA TRP A 71 -0.32 10.98 2.72
C TRP A 71 0.91 11.81 2.38
N ASP A 72 0.84 13.08 2.71
CA ASP A 72 1.90 14.07 2.56
C ASP A 72 2.77 14.16 3.82
N GLY A 73 2.93 13.06 4.54
CA GLY A 73 3.80 12.96 5.71
C GLY A 73 4.58 11.66 5.74
N ALA A 74 5.58 11.60 6.62
CA ALA A 74 6.51 10.51 6.74
C ALA A 74 6.05 9.51 7.83
N GLU A 75 5.67 8.30 7.44
CA GLU A 75 5.19 7.23 8.34
C GLU A 75 5.20 5.84 7.67
N GLU A 76 5.14 4.76 8.45
CA GLU A 76 5.04 3.37 8.00
C GLU A 76 3.62 2.78 8.08
N LEU A 77 2.63 3.53 8.57
CA LEU A 77 1.26 3.03 8.74
C LEU A 77 0.32 3.35 7.57
N ARG A 78 0.88 3.88 6.48
CA ARG A 78 0.11 4.26 5.29
C ARG A 78 0.96 4.18 4.02
N GLY A 79 0.32 3.73 2.95
CA GLY A 79 0.86 3.60 1.60
C GLY A 79 1.90 2.51 1.44
N ILE A 80 2.89 2.71 0.56
CA ILE A 80 3.87 1.67 0.20
C ILE A 80 4.89 1.50 1.34
N VAL A 81 5.04 0.27 1.82
CA VAL A 81 5.95 -0.10 2.91
C VAL A 81 6.76 -1.34 2.57
N LEU A 82 7.89 -1.53 3.25
CA LEU A 82 8.80 -2.65 3.04
C LEU A 82 8.95 -3.46 4.32
N GLY A 83 9.18 -4.76 4.18
CA GLY A 83 9.42 -5.66 5.29
C GLY A 83 10.55 -6.64 5.03
N THR A 84 10.97 -7.34 6.08
CA THR A 84 12.00 -8.39 6.04
C THR A 84 11.41 -9.80 5.96
N GLY A 85 10.09 -9.94 6.01
CA GLY A 85 9.40 -11.22 5.96
C GLY A 85 9.62 -12.01 4.68
N THR A 86 9.56 -13.33 4.81
CA THR A 86 9.78 -14.30 3.73
C THR A 86 8.68 -15.34 3.64
N THR A 87 7.74 -15.35 4.60
CA THR A 87 6.59 -16.24 4.62
C THR A 87 5.74 -16.00 3.38
N PRO A 88 5.41 -17.04 2.59
CA PRO A 88 4.57 -16.92 1.41
C PRO A 88 3.27 -16.17 1.71
N VAL A 89 2.78 -15.38 0.75
CA VAL A 89 1.57 -14.59 0.94
C VAL A 89 0.35 -15.50 1.05
N SER A 90 -0.48 -15.26 2.07
CA SER A 90 -1.84 -15.78 2.17
C SER A 90 -2.83 -14.68 1.80
N ILE A 91 -3.95 -15.07 1.18
CA ILE A 91 -5.02 -14.11 0.86
C ILE A 91 -5.59 -13.45 2.13
N SER A 92 -5.52 -14.12 3.27
CA SER A 92 -6.00 -13.61 4.56
C SER A 92 -4.98 -12.76 5.33
N ASP A 93 -3.81 -12.48 4.74
CA ASP A 93 -2.81 -11.64 5.40
C ASP A 93 -3.34 -10.22 5.57
N PHE A 94 -3.13 -9.65 6.76
CA PHE A 94 -3.65 -8.34 7.13
C PHE A 94 -2.55 -7.35 7.56
N LYS A 95 -1.29 -7.82 7.61
CA LYS A 95 -0.08 -7.03 7.82
C LYS A 95 1.12 -7.71 7.16
N LEU A 96 2.21 -6.97 6.98
CA LEU A 96 3.51 -7.56 6.68
C LEU A 96 3.93 -8.52 7.80
N GLU A 97 4.68 -9.57 7.46
CA GLU A 97 5.22 -10.49 8.47
C GLU A 97 6.18 -9.74 9.41
N SER A 98 7.02 -8.88 8.85
CA SER A 98 7.95 -8.05 9.62
C SER A 98 8.21 -6.74 8.90
N ILE A 99 7.43 -5.71 9.23
CA ILE A 99 7.63 -4.36 8.69
C ILE A 99 8.98 -3.79 9.12
N ILE A 100 9.65 -3.09 8.21
CA ILE A 100 10.77 -2.23 8.56
C ILE A 100 10.17 -0.91 9.06
N GLU A 101 10.45 -0.54 10.31
CA GLU A 101 9.83 0.65 10.92
C GLU A 101 10.29 1.96 10.28
N HIS A 102 9.47 3.01 10.41
CA HIS A 102 9.86 4.35 10.02
C HIS A 102 10.94 4.91 10.96
N GLY A 103 11.99 5.51 10.39
CA GLY A 103 12.95 6.30 11.15
C GLY A 103 14.33 6.39 10.50
N ASP A 104 15.28 6.91 11.26
CA ASP A 104 16.67 7.14 10.87
C ASP A 104 17.68 6.38 11.75
N THR A 105 17.19 5.53 12.67
CA THR A 105 18.02 4.66 13.51
C THR A 105 18.33 3.33 12.81
N PRO A 106 19.37 2.57 13.25
CA PRO A 106 19.74 1.33 12.61
C PRO A 106 18.58 0.35 12.45
N GLY A 107 18.44 -0.21 11.23
CA GLY A 107 17.36 -1.13 10.90
C GLY A 107 16.03 -0.46 10.51
N LYS A 108 15.98 0.87 10.44
CA LYS A 108 14.79 1.64 10.03
C LYS A 108 14.97 2.29 8.66
N LEU A 109 13.85 2.48 7.96
CA LEU A 109 13.82 3.20 6.69
C LEU A 109 13.04 4.50 6.86
N TRP A 110 13.52 5.55 6.21
CA TRP A 110 12.77 6.77 6.11
C TRP A 110 11.75 6.66 4.98
N TYR A 111 10.50 6.41 5.35
CA TYR A 111 9.36 6.44 4.44
C TYR A 111 8.95 7.88 4.16
N GLY A 112 9.33 8.40 3.00
CA GLY A 112 9.00 9.75 2.57
C GLY A 112 7.55 9.90 2.11
N HIS A 113 7.29 11.05 1.51
CA HIS A 113 6.01 11.43 0.94
C HIS A 113 5.67 10.54 -0.27
N HIS A 114 4.39 10.33 -0.51
CA HIS A 114 3.92 9.65 -1.71
C HIS A 114 4.03 10.59 -2.91
N ILE A 115 4.63 10.10 -3.99
CA ILE A 115 4.60 10.78 -5.28
C ILE A 115 3.38 10.23 -6.02
N VAL A 116 2.32 11.00 -6.00
CA VAL A 116 1.29 10.97 -7.05
C VAL A 116 1.71 12.05 -8.05
N GLY A 117 1.42 11.88 -9.34
CA GLY A 117 1.88 12.79 -10.42
C GLY A 117 1.80 14.29 -10.08
N GLU A 118 2.51 15.11 -10.85
CA GLU A 118 2.92 16.51 -10.57
C GLU A 118 1.84 17.54 -10.13
N LYS A 119 0.59 17.14 -9.93
CA LYS A 119 -0.46 17.89 -9.24
C LYS A 119 -1.25 16.91 -8.41
N ASN A 120 -1.65 17.29 -7.19
CA ASN A 120 -2.54 16.59 -6.25
C ASN A 120 -3.91 16.17 -6.85
N ARG A 121 -3.87 15.32 -7.87
CA ARG A 121 -4.96 14.78 -8.67
C ARG A 121 -4.47 13.42 -9.14
N PHE A 122 -5.41 12.49 -9.28
CA PHE A 122 -5.20 11.16 -9.85
C PHE A 122 -4.79 11.25 -11.35
N ASP A 123 -3.63 11.85 -11.64
CA ASP A 123 -3.21 12.21 -13.00
C ASP A 123 -2.53 11.05 -13.77
N ASP A 124 -2.32 9.90 -13.12
CA ASP A 124 -1.77 8.68 -13.73
C ASP A 124 -2.86 7.68 -14.16
N PHE A 125 -4.13 8.07 -14.19
CA PHE A 125 -5.19 7.22 -14.75
C PHE A 125 -5.12 7.26 -16.27
N ILE A 126 -4.22 6.45 -16.85
CA ILE A 126 -4.03 6.42 -18.31
C ILE A 126 -5.11 5.51 -18.90
N VAL A 127 -6.07 6.14 -19.58
CA VAL A 127 -7.11 5.46 -20.34
C VAL A 127 -6.70 5.42 -21.80
N SER A 128 -6.45 4.22 -22.30
CA SER A 128 -6.29 3.91 -23.71
C SER A 128 -7.45 3.00 -24.17
N PRO A 129 -7.70 2.85 -25.48
CA PRO A 129 -8.84 2.06 -25.98
C PRO A 129 -8.93 0.63 -25.46
N MET A 130 -7.80 0.05 -25.01
CA MET A 130 -7.73 -1.34 -24.55
C MET A 130 -7.12 -1.51 -23.16
N LYS A 131 -6.73 -0.41 -22.48
CA LYS A 131 -6.04 -0.49 -21.19
C LYS A 131 -6.32 0.73 -20.34
N VAL A 132 -6.66 0.47 -19.08
CA VAL A 132 -6.77 1.47 -18.01
C VAL A 132 -5.73 1.13 -16.97
N GLU A 133 -4.82 2.04 -16.68
CA GLU A 133 -3.76 1.85 -15.69
C GLU A 133 -3.73 2.97 -14.66
N TRP A 134 -3.15 2.66 -13.51
CA TRP A 134 -2.91 3.60 -12.43
C TRP A 134 -1.70 3.16 -11.61
N SER A 135 -0.87 4.13 -11.23
CA SER A 135 0.34 3.90 -10.45
C SER A 135 0.31 4.71 -9.15
N ALA A 136 1.08 4.26 -8.16
CA ALA A 136 1.58 5.17 -7.14
C ALA A 136 3.01 4.87 -6.78
N LYS A 137 3.68 5.93 -6.33
CA LYS A 137 5.10 5.91 -6.04
C LYS A 137 5.37 6.40 -4.64
N ARG A 138 6.43 5.89 -4.03
CA ARG A 138 6.93 6.39 -2.75
C ARG A 138 8.45 6.45 -2.75
N ILE A 139 8.96 7.55 -2.21
CA ILE A 139 10.39 7.68 -1.93
C ILE A 139 10.70 7.04 -0.59
N ILE A 140 11.69 6.14 -0.58
CA ILE A 140 12.17 5.46 0.62
C ILE A 140 13.67 5.66 0.70
N GLU A 141 14.17 6.07 1.86
CA GLU A 141 15.58 6.35 2.08
C GLU A 141 16.15 5.49 3.20
N ASN A 142 17.34 4.91 2.96
CA ASN A 142 18.17 4.39 4.04
C ASN A 142 19.08 5.51 4.54
N ARG A 143 18.62 6.25 5.54
CA ARG A 143 19.39 7.35 6.17
C ARG A 143 20.43 6.88 7.18
N THR A 144 20.63 5.57 7.31
CA THR A 144 21.56 4.96 8.25
C THR A 144 22.95 4.75 7.63
N THR A 145 23.88 4.23 8.41
CA THR A 145 25.26 3.89 7.99
C THR A 145 25.44 2.44 7.57
N SER A 146 24.39 1.61 7.65
CA SER A 146 24.42 0.18 7.30
C SER A 146 23.39 -0.13 6.23
N ASP A 147 23.67 -1.13 5.40
CA ASP A 147 22.73 -1.60 4.39
C ASP A 147 21.49 -2.22 5.04
N ILE A 148 20.32 -2.03 4.42
CA ILE A 148 19.06 -2.61 4.87
C ILE A 148 18.52 -3.51 3.76
N THR A 149 18.12 -4.72 4.13
CA THR A 149 17.55 -5.70 3.18
C THR A 149 16.05 -5.83 3.39
N ALA A 150 15.27 -5.64 2.33
CA ALA A 150 13.84 -5.92 2.29
C ALA A 150 13.56 -7.20 1.49
N ASN A 151 12.55 -7.96 1.91
CA ASN A 151 12.12 -9.22 1.31
C ASN A 151 10.61 -9.23 0.98
N GLU A 152 9.85 -8.27 1.49
CA GLU A 152 8.42 -8.12 1.18
C GLU A 152 8.05 -6.65 1.00
N VAL A 153 6.97 -6.41 0.27
CA VAL A 153 6.35 -5.10 0.06
C VAL A 153 4.89 -5.16 0.46
N GLY A 154 4.38 -4.08 1.03
CA GLY A 154 2.98 -3.94 1.40
C GLY A 154 2.40 -2.61 0.97
N ILE A 155 1.08 -2.55 0.91
CA ILE A 155 0.34 -1.30 0.80
C ILE A 155 -0.66 -1.22 1.94
N TYR A 156 -0.50 -0.20 2.77
CA TYR A 156 -1.43 0.12 3.84
C TYR A 156 -2.36 1.27 3.43
N ALA A 157 -3.63 1.14 3.79
CA ALA A 157 -4.64 2.16 3.59
C ALA A 157 -5.29 2.49 4.93
N ILE A 158 -5.76 3.71 5.07
CA ILE A 158 -6.59 4.16 6.17
C ILE A 158 -8.05 4.05 5.76
N LYS A 159 -8.80 3.37 6.62
CA LYS A 159 -10.25 3.34 6.63
C LYS A 159 -10.71 4.33 7.70
N TYR A 160 -11.48 5.33 7.29
CA TYR A 160 -12.09 6.31 8.18
C TYR A 160 -13.37 5.75 8.82
N SER A 161 -13.65 6.14 10.08
CA SER A 161 -14.84 5.69 10.81
C SER A 161 -15.58 6.84 11.46
N ASN A 162 -16.83 7.06 11.02
CA ASN A 162 -17.71 8.05 11.63
C ASN A 162 -18.28 7.56 12.97
N ALA A 163 -18.45 6.25 13.14
CA ALA A 163 -19.06 5.69 14.34
C ALA A 163 -18.25 5.98 15.62
N ASN A 164 -16.92 6.06 15.50
CA ASN A 164 -16.01 6.18 16.65
C ASN A 164 -14.93 7.26 16.49
N ASP A 165 -15.01 8.10 15.44
CA ASP A 165 -14.01 9.14 15.11
C ASP A 165 -12.57 8.58 15.13
N LYS A 166 -12.41 7.37 14.60
CA LYS A 166 -11.16 6.60 14.65
C LYS A 166 -10.75 6.12 13.27
N ASP A 167 -9.47 6.31 12.98
CA ASP A 167 -8.83 5.81 11.77
C ASP A 167 -8.26 4.43 11.99
N TYR A 168 -8.44 3.56 10.99
CA TYR A 168 -7.96 2.20 11.02
C TYR A 168 -7.02 1.92 9.87
N THR A 169 -5.82 1.43 10.18
CA THR A 169 -4.89 0.95 9.16
C THR A 169 -5.23 -0.48 8.77
N VAL A 170 -5.42 -0.71 7.47
CA VAL A 170 -5.65 -2.01 6.84
C VAL A 170 -4.64 -2.23 5.73
N MET A 171 -4.17 -3.46 5.57
CA MET A 171 -3.35 -3.83 4.43
C MET A 171 -4.22 -4.27 3.26
N ILE A 172 -3.95 -3.75 2.06
CA ILE A 172 -4.66 -4.12 0.82
C ILE A 172 -3.79 -4.90 -0.15
N LEU A 173 -2.48 -4.89 0.08
CA LEU A 173 -1.51 -5.62 -0.72
C LEU A 173 -0.38 -6.10 0.15
N ARG A 174 0.09 -7.32 -0.12
CA ARG A 174 1.35 -7.87 0.37
C ARG A 174 1.96 -8.70 -0.73
N ASP A 175 3.24 -8.51 -1.03
CA ASP A 175 3.96 -9.42 -1.91
C ASP A 175 5.35 -9.76 -1.35
N VAL A 176 5.82 -10.98 -1.60
CA VAL A 176 7.19 -11.39 -1.27
C VAL A 176 8.04 -11.20 -2.51
N LEU A 177 9.13 -10.44 -2.37
CA LEU A 177 10.03 -10.11 -3.47
C LEU A 177 10.71 -11.39 -4.00
N THR A 178 10.88 -11.50 -5.31
CA THR A 178 11.49 -12.71 -5.92
C THR A 178 12.96 -12.90 -5.53
N ALA A 179 13.61 -11.81 -5.13
CA ALA A 179 14.94 -11.81 -4.53
C ALA A 179 15.03 -10.69 -3.46
N PRO A 180 15.90 -10.83 -2.44
CA PRO A 180 16.14 -9.77 -1.48
C PRO A 180 16.52 -8.44 -2.17
N LEU A 181 15.99 -7.33 -1.68
CA LEU A 181 16.33 -5.97 -2.12
C LEU A 181 17.24 -5.34 -1.08
N THR A 182 18.50 -5.07 -1.43
CA THR A 182 19.42 -4.32 -0.57
C THR A 182 19.36 -2.83 -0.90
N ILE A 183 18.97 -2.03 0.08
CA ILE A 183 19.01 -0.57 0.04
C ILE A 183 20.30 -0.14 0.74
N GLN A 184 21.29 0.29 -0.03
CA GLN A 184 22.60 0.60 0.56
C GLN A 184 22.51 1.80 1.51
N ALA A 185 23.42 1.87 2.48
CA ALA A 185 23.54 3.00 3.38
C ALA A 185 23.59 4.35 2.62
N GLY A 186 22.80 5.33 3.07
CA GLY A 186 22.72 6.66 2.44
C GLY A 186 22.06 6.68 1.06
N ARG A 187 21.36 5.62 0.64
CA ARG A 187 20.66 5.56 -0.65
C ARG A 187 19.18 5.88 -0.53
N THR A 188 18.63 6.31 -1.67
CA THR A 188 17.22 6.56 -1.89
C THR A 188 16.75 5.69 -3.04
N ILE A 189 15.61 5.04 -2.84
CA ILE A 189 14.89 4.33 -3.89
C ILE A 189 13.50 4.96 -4.07
N GLU A 190 12.97 4.84 -5.28
CA GLU A 190 11.55 5.06 -5.56
C GLU A 190 10.91 3.70 -5.78
N VAL A 191 9.84 3.41 -5.02
CA VAL A 191 9.05 2.20 -5.19
C VAL A 191 7.74 2.58 -5.86
N GLU A 192 7.45 1.98 -7.00
CA GLU A 192 6.25 2.15 -7.79
C GLU A 192 5.41 0.87 -7.75
N VAL A 193 4.14 1.01 -7.43
CA VAL A 193 3.15 -0.04 -7.65
C VAL A 193 2.22 0.40 -8.78
N LEU A 194 2.20 -0.38 -9.86
CA LEU A 194 1.37 -0.15 -11.04
C LEU A 194 0.29 -1.22 -11.12
N PHE A 195 -0.96 -0.80 -11.34
CA PHE A 195 -2.08 -1.68 -11.62
C PHE A 195 -2.73 -1.34 -12.95
N TRP A 196 -3.29 -2.35 -13.63
CA TRP A 196 -4.08 -2.11 -14.83
C TRP A 196 -5.12 -3.18 -15.10
N ILE A 197 -6.11 -2.79 -15.92
CA ILE A 197 -7.09 -3.67 -16.54
C ILE A 197 -6.96 -3.45 -18.05
N GLU A 198 -7.03 -4.54 -18.82
CA GLU A 198 -7.00 -4.52 -20.28
C GLU A 198 -8.07 -5.48 -20.83
N VAL A 199 -8.57 -5.20 -22.04
CA VAL A 199 -9.60 -5.99 -22.74
C VAL A 199 -8.97 -6.82 -23.85
#